data_AF-A0A6I7P2B5-F1
#
_entry.id   AF-A0A6I7P2B5-F1
#
_cell.length_a   1.000
_cell.length_b   1.000
_cell.length_c   1.000
_cell.angle_alpha   90.00
_cell.angle_beta   90.00
_cell.angle_gamma   90.00
#
_symmetry.space_group_name_H-M   'P 1'
#
loop_
_entity.id
_entity.type
_entity.pdbx_description
1 polymer ?
#
loop_
_entity_poly.entity_id
_entity_poly.type
_entity_poly.pdbx_seq_one_letter_code
_entity_poly.pdbx_strand_id
1 'polypeptide(L)'
;MLPLKIIILLLFFSFTLFQPVVSQSSFPSGDKDEYYGRLLQISGVSDVNTTFQLRPNDQGIFVENLHPWQAIFPNQKTPFYSPARYLDIDFYQPHLFQSYNTALPRGSNDGAIWQGRGYNTAFSTGLGISAGPLQIRFRPVVGYSQNRSFNLGPYSPPLIRVEDGRVTASEFAYRDFRGAIDYVQRFGDDAYSWFDFGDSSVELRYAGIRAAFSNERIWTGPSLQTSLQFGYSAPGFRHLYLGTYKPLNTIAGSFEFAYIFGGMRKSDYFDGRST
;
A
#
# COMPACT_ATOMS: atom_id res chain seq x y z
N MET A 1 -5.58 -10.96 43.60
CA MET A 1 -5.51 -10.21 42.33
C MET A 1 -4.07 -9.78 42.11
N LEU A 2 -3.52 -9.91 40.89
CA LEU A 2 -2.19 -9.38 40.58
C LEU A 2 -2.24 -7.85 40.53
N PRO A 3 -1.25 -7.12 41.07
CA PRO A 3 -1.22 -5.67 41.00
C PRO A 3 -0.96 -5.21 39.56
N LEU A 4 -1.62 -4.11 39.16
CA LEU A 4 -1.61 -3.60 37.77
C LEU A 4 -0.20 -3.45 37.17
N LYS A 5 0.79 -3.04 37.97
CA LYS A 5 2.19 -2.93 37.55
C LYS A 5 2.80 -4.27 37.10
N ILE A 6 2.45 -5.38 37.75
CA ILE A 6 2.94 -6.71 37.36
C ILE A 6 2.23 -7.20 36.10
N ILE A 7 0.95 -6.87 35.91
CA ILE A 7 0.22 -7.19 34.66
C ILE A 7 0.85 -6.44 33.47
N ILE A 8 1.15 -5.14 33.63
CA ILE A 8 1.86 -4.33 32.62
C ILE A 8 3.25 -4.90 32.34
N LEU A 9 4.01 -5.27 33.38
CA LEU A 9 5.34 -5.85 33.21
C LEU A 9 5.30 -7.20 32.47
N LEU A 10 4.33 -8.07 32.79
CA LEU A 10 4.12 -9.36 32.13
C LEU A 10 3.69 -9.20 30.68
N LEU A 11 2.82 -8.23 30.36
CA LEU A 11 2.46 -7.89 28.98
C LEU A 11 3.69 -7.42 28.19
N PHE A 12 4.51 -6.54 28.78
CA PHE A 12 5.74 -6.06 28.17
C PHE A 12 6.76 -7.20 27.96
N PHE A 13 6.90 -8.10 28.93
CA PHE A 13 7.81 -9.24 28.84
C PHE A 13 7.32 -10.32 27.86
N SER A 14 6.00 -10.51 27.73
CA SER A 14 5.42 -11.41 26.73
C SER A 14 5.68 -10.93 25.30
N PHE A 15 5.71 -9.61 25.08
CA PHE A 15 6.14 -9.01 23.81
C PHE A 15 7.62 -9.27 23.49
N THR A 16 8.50 -9.40 24.49
CA THR A 16 9.93 -9.67 24.28
C THR A 16 10.29 -11.16 24.13
N LEU A 17 9.38 -12.08 24.48
CA LEU A 17 9.63 -13.53 24.41
C LEU A 17 9.22 -14.17 23.09
N PHE A 18 8.45 -13.46 22.24
CA PHE A 18 8.37 -13.82 20.83
C PHE A 18 9.69 -13.45 20.16
N GLN A 19 10.55 -14.45 19.92
CA GLN A 19 11.56 -14.36 18.88
C GLN A 19 10.85 -13.98 17.58
N PRO A 20 11.12 -12.82 16.97
CA PRO A 20 10.55 -12.53 15.68
C PRO A 20 11.17 -13.50 14.69
N VAL A 21 10.38 -14.49 14.24
CA VAL A 21 10.59 -15.04 12.91
C VAL A 21 10.35 -13.86 11.98
N VAL A 22 11.43 -13.19 11.57
CA VAL A 22 11.40 -12.09 10.61
C VAL A 22 11.09 -12.69 9.24
N SER A 23 9.83 -13.10 9.06
CA SER A 23 9.27 -13.29 7.73
C SER A 23 9.18 -11.90 7.13
N GLN A 24 10.05 -11.59 6.17
CA GLN A 24 9.98 -10.35 5.42
C GLN A 24 8.78 -10.43 4.49
N SER A 25 7.65 -9.99 5.03
CA SER A 25 6.40 -9.84 4.34
C SER A 25 6.57 -8.92 3.12
N SER A 26 6.01 -9.32 1.97
CA SER A 26 6.13 -8.65 0.66
C SER A 26 6.41 -7.14 0.72
N PHE A 27 7.53 -6.73 0.11
CA PHE A 27 8.03 -5.34 0.13
C PHE A 27 6.88 -4.36 -0.11
N PRO A 28 6.60 -3.43 0.84
CA PRO A 28 5.71 -2.32 0.56
C PRO A 28 6.37 -1.52 -0.57
N SER A 29 5.80 -1.64 -1.75
CA SER A 29 6.39 -1.26 -3.02
C SER A 29 6.82 0.22 -3.02
N GLY A 30 8.10 0.46 -3.37
CA GLY A 30 8.81 1.69 -3.05
C GLY A 30 9.86 1.56 -1.93
N ASP A 31 9.96 0.40 -1.27
CA ASP A 31 11.03 0.10 -0.31
C ASP A 31 12.43 0.09 -0.97
N LYS A 32 13.47 0.39 -0.17
CA LYS A 32 14.87 0.46 -0.63
C LYS A 32 15.35 -0.86 -1.22
N ASP A 33 14.84 -1.96 -0.68
CA ASP A 33 15.19 -3.31 -1.09
C ASP A 33 14.60 -3.67 -2.47
N GLU A 34 13.50 -3.05 -2.92
CA GLU A 34 12.97 -3.27 -4.28
C GLU A 34 13.98 -2.77 -5.33
N TYR A 35 14.55 -1.58 -5.12
CA TYR A 35 15.57 -1.02 -6.01
C TYR A 35 16.83 -1.89 -6.00
N TYR A 36 17.22 -2.40 -4.83
CA TYR A 36 18.36 -3.31 -4.73
C TYR A 36 18.11 -4.64 -5.45
N GLY A 37 16.90 -5.23 -5.34
CA GLY A 37 16.50 -6.41 -6.10
C GLY A 37 16.60 -6.23 -7.61
N ARG A 38 16.19 -5.07 -8.13
CA ARG A 38 16.38 -4.71 -9.55
C ARG A 38 17.85 -4.68 -9.95
N LEU A 39 18.73 -4.15 -9.11
CA LEU A 39 20.18 -4.11 -9.38
C LEU A 39 20.77 -5.53 -9.42
N LEU A 40 20.36 -6.42 -8.50
CA LEU A 40 20.79 -7.82 -8.49
C LEU A 40 20.32 -8.56 -9.75
N GLN A 41 19.10 -8.30 -10.23
CA GLN A 41 18.57 -8.89 -11.46
C GLN A 41 19.34 -8.42 -12.70
N ILE A 42 19.58 -7.11 -12.82
CA ILE A 42 20.37 -6.53 -13.92
C ILE A 42 21.82 -7.05 -13.91
N SER A 43 22.35 -7.35 -12.73
CA SER A 43 23.70 -7.89 -12.54
C SER A 43 23.79 -9.42 -12.73
N GLY A 44 22.67 -10.11 -13.01
CA GLY A 44 22.62 -11.57 -13.14
C GLY A 44 22.87 -12.33 -11.83
N VAL A 45 22.67 -11.68 -10.69
CA VAL A 45 22.88 -12.21 -9.33
C VAL A 45 21.59 -12.75 -8.72
N SER A 46 20.43 -12.24 -9.16
CA SER A 46 19.10 -12.77 -8.83
C SER A 46 18.37 -13.33 -10.05
N ASP A 47 17.32 -14.12 -9.82
CA ASP A 47 16.54 -14.70 -10.90
C ASP A 47 15.66 -13.70 -11.69
N VAL A 48 15.09 -14.19 -12.79
CA VAL A 48 14.12 -13.47 -13.65
C VAL A 48 12.67 -13.90 -13.42
N ASN A 49 12.39 -14.67 -12.36
CA ASN A 49 11.02 -15.06 -12.00
C ASN A 49 10.26 -13.90 -11.35
N THR A 50 11.00 -12.97 -10.74
CA THR A 50 10.48 -11.73 -10.15
C THR A 50 10.49 -10.61 -11.19
N THR A 51 9.41 -9.86 -11.35
CA THR A 51 9.38 -8.68 -12.23
C THR A 51 9.03 -7.41 -11.49
N PHE A 52 9.41 -6.29 -12.11
CA PHE A 52 9.17 -4.95 -11.60
C PHE A 52 8.31 -4.10 -12.55
N GLN A 53 7.64 -4.75 -13.51
CA GLN A 53 6.76 -4.11 -14.51
C GLN A 53 5.32 -3.99 -14.04
N LEU A 54 4.83 -4.97 -13.27
CA LEU A 54 3.50 -4.97 -12.66
C LEU A 54 3.66 -5.16 -11.15
N ARG A 55 3.12 -4.22 -10.36
CA ARG A 55 3.10 -4.32 -8.89
C ARG A 55 1.68 -4.13 -8.34
N PRO A 56 1.31 -4.78 -7.21
CA PRO A 56 2.22 -5.41 -6.24
C PRO A 56 2.86 -6.71 -6.73
N ASN A 57 4.17 -6.80 -6.46
CA ASN A 57 5.00 -7.98 -6.59
C ASN A 57 5.28 -8.48 -5.17
N ASP A 58 5.05 -9.76 -4.93
CA ASP A 58 5.29 -10.43 -3.65
C ASP A 58 6.26 -11.60 -3.76
N GLN A 59 6.86 -11.81 -4.94
CA GLN A 59 7.98 -12.73 -5.08
C GLN A 59 9.20 -12.09 -4.40
N GLY A 60 9.77 -12.81 -3.44
CA GLY A 60 10.99 -12.40 -2.73
C GLY A 60 12.20 -12.33 -3.67
N ILE A 61 13.19 -11.53 -3.32
CA ILE A 61 14.43 -11.43 -4.09
C ILE A 61 15.29 -12.65 -3.76
N PHE A 62 15.37 -13.59 -4.69
CA PHE A 62 16.24 -14.77 -4.58
C PHE A 62 17.64 -14.44 -5.12
N VAL A 63 18.68 -14.67 -4.33
CA VAL A 63 20.06 -14.44 -4.75
C VAL A 63 20.79 -15.76 -4.93
N GLU A 64 21.30 -16.02 -6.13
CA GLU A 64 22.14 -17.19 -6.34
C GLU A 64 23.56 -16.88 -5.82
N ASN A 65 24.19 -17.85 -5.13
CA ASN A 65 25.52 -17.78 -4.49
C ASN A 65 25.60 -17.10 -3.10
N LEU A 66 26.83 -17.11 -2.56
CA LEU A 66 27.22 -16.64 -1.23
C LEU A 66 27.30 -15.10 -1.22
N HIS A 67 26.15 -14.47 -1.00
CA HIS A 67 25.97 -13.02 -1.12
C HIS A 67 26.28 -12.30 0.22
N PRO A 68 26.87 -11.08 0.21
CA PRO A 68 27.14 -10.33 1.46
C PRO A 68 25.91 -10.12 2.33
N TRP A 69 24.73 -10.02 1.69
CA TRP A 69 23.45 -9.84 2.35
C TRP A 69 22.57 -11.10 2.34
N GLN A 70 23.15 -12.30 2.19
CA GLN A 70 22.41 -13.58 2.20
C GLN A 70 21.61 -13.84 3.49
N ALA A 71 21.94 -13.14 4.59
CA ALA A 71 21.17 -13.20 5.83
C ALA A 71 19.92 -12.31 5.81
N ILE A 72 19.88 -11.29 4.93
CA ILE A 72 18.75 -10.39 4.73
C ILE A 72 17.86 -10.89 3.59
N PHE A 73 18.47 -11.40 2.52
CA PHE A 73 17.79 -12.10 1.42
C PHE A 73 18.08 -13.60 1.56
N PRO A 74 17.44 -14.30 2.52
CA PRO A 74 17.69 -15.71 2.76
C PRO A 74 17.45 -16.50 1.47
N ASN A 75 18.39 -17.39 1.15
CA ASN A 75 18.37 -18.20 -0.08
C ASN A 75 17.35 -19.35 -0.02
N GLN A 76 16.22 -19.09 0.64
CA GLN A 76 15.07 -19.97 0.62
C GLN A 76 14.31 -19.68 -0.66
N LYS A 77 14.50 -20.55 -1.66
CA LYS A 77 13.36 -21.00 -2.46
C LYS A 77 12.37 -21.65 -1.49
N THR A 78 11.59 -20.84 -0.78
CA THR A 78 10.22 -21.21 -0.40
C THR A 78 9.44 -21.07 -1.70
N PRO A 79 9.22 -22.17 -2.47
CA PRO A 79 8.04 -22.15 -3.30
C PRO A 79 6.88 -21.90 -2.33
N PHE A 80 6.04 -20.90 -2.62
CA PHE A 80 4.69 -20.82 -2.05
C PHE A 80 3.87 -22.11 -2.33
N TYR A 81 4.43 -23.00 -3.15
CA TYR A 81 4.07 -24.41 -3.33
C TYR A 81 5.13 -25.36 -2.75
N SER A 82 5.40 -25.33 -1.45
CA SER A 82 5.95 -26.50 -0.76
C SER A 82 4.76 -27.36 -0.32
N PRO A 83 4.50 -28.53 -0.93
CA PRO A 83 3.33 -29.34 -0.60
C PRO A 83 3.32 -29.88 0.84
N ALA A 84 4.38 -29.63 1.62
CA ALA A 84 4.48 -29.94 3.03
C ALA A 84 3.92 -28.84 3.98
N ARG A 85 3.64 -27.61 3.51
CA ARG A 85 2.94 -26.58 4.30
C ARG A 85 1.55 -26.31 3.72
N TYR A 86 0.53 -26.89 4.35
CA TYR A 86 -0.88 -26.60 4.03
C TYR A 86 -1.32 -25.19 4.46
N LEU A 87 -0.60 -24.58 5.40
CA LEU A 87 -0.88 -23.27 5.94
C LEU A 87 0.45 -22.61 6.31
N ASP A 88 0.65 -21.38 5.85
CA ASP A 88 1.70 -20.45 6.27
C ASP A 88 1.03 -19.18 6.78
N ILE A 89 1.60 -18.58 7.84
CA ILE A 89 1.09 -17.35 8.46
C ILE A 89 2.27 -16.42 8.71
N ASP A 90 2.20 -15.23 8.16
CA ASP A 90 3.19 -14.18 8.25
C ASP A 90 2.58 -12.91 8.87
N PHE A 91 3.40 -12.13 9.57
CA PHE A 91 2.96 -10.89 10.21
C PHE A 91 3.67 -9.71 9.55
N TYR A 92 2.90 -8.73 9.08
CA TYR A 92 3.46 -7.50 8.54
C TYR A 92 4.03 -6.66 9.67
N GLN A 93 5.30 -6.27 9.55
CA GLN A 93 5.98 -5.46 10.55
C GLN A 93 5.18 -4.16 10.83
N PRO A 94 4.92 -3.82 12.10
CA PRO A 94 4.28 -2.56 12.44
C PRO A 94 5.09 -1.36 11.94
N HIS A 95 4.47 -0.51 11.12
CA HIS A 95 5.04 0.69 10.55
C HIS A 95 4.31 1.91 11.10
N LEU A 96 5.06 2.82 11.75
CA LEU A 96 4.56 4.09 12.26
C LEU A 96 5.20 5.23 11.46
N PHE A 97 4.39 5.89 10.64
CA PHE A 97 4.74 7.12 9.95
C PHE A 97 4.39 8.34 10.81
N GLN A 98 5.27 9.34 10.84
CA GLN A 98 5.02 10.64 11.45
C GLN A 98 5.61 11.75 10.57
N SER A 99 4.89 12.86 10.42
CA SER A 99 5.41 14.07 9.77
C SER A 99 4.86 15.35 10.39
N TYR A 100 5.51 16.47 10.09
CA TYR A 100 5.03 17.79 10.50
C TYR A 100 5.24 18.83 9.40
N ASN A 101 4.16 19.28 8.78
CA ASN A 101 4.20 20.28 7.72
C ASN A 101 3.98 21.68 8.29
N THR A 102 4.97 22.58 8.15
CA THR A 102 4.95 23.91 8.78
C THR A 102 4.07 24.93 8.06
N ALA A 103 4.05 24.90 6.72
CA ALA A 103 3.42 25.92 5.87
C ALA A 103 2.26 25.40 5.01
N LEU A 104 2.47 24.31 4.26
CA LEU A 104 1.52 23.78 3.27
C LEU A 104 1.41 22.26 3.39
N PRO A 105 0.27 21.64 3.03
CA PRO A 105 0.14 20.20 2.94
C PRO A 105 1.03 19.69 1.80
N ARG A 106 2.06 18.91 2.16
CA ARG A 106 3.04 18.35 1.22
C ARG A 106 3.32 16.91 1.60
N GLY A 107 3.24 16.04 0.59
CA GLY A 107 3.59 14.63 0.67
C GLY A 107 4.22 14.17 -0.64
N SER A 108 4.36 12.86 -0.79
CA SER A 108 4.91 12.18 -1.95
C SER A 108 4.11 10.89 -2.21
N ASN A 109 4.78 9.77 -2.42
CA ASN A 109 4.18 8.46 -2.66
C ASN A 109 3.72 7.77 -1.36
N ASP A 110 2.96 8.48 -0.53
CA ASP A 110 2.61 8.07 0.83
C ASP A 110 1.36 7.15 0.90
N GLY A 111 0.81 6.76 -0.25
CA GLY A 111 -0.34 5.89 -0.36
C GLY A 111 -1.59 6.49 0.29
N ALA A 112 -2.13 5.78 1.28
CA ALA A 112 -3.31 6.20 2.02
C ALA A 112 -3.06 7.33 3.05
N ILE A 113 -1.86 7.91 3.11
CA ILE A 113 -1.50 8.90 4.15
C ILE A 113 -1.73 10.33 3.66
N TRP A 114 -2.65 11.06 4.30
CA TRP A 114 -2.73 12.51 4.11
C TRP A 114 -1.67 13.24 4.94
N GLN A 115 -0.95 14.15 4.29
CA GLN A 115 0.05 15.01 4.92
C GLN A 115 -0.44 16.47 5.00
N GLY A 116 -1.48 16.71 5.79
CA GLY A 116 -2.00 18.05 6.09
C GLY A 116 -0.96 18.98 6.74
N ARG A 117 -1.28 20.27 6.86
CA ARG A 117 -0.45 21.20 7.66
C ARG A 117 -0.55 20.83 9.14
N GLY A 118 0.54 20.98 9.89
CA GLY A 118 0.65 20.54 11.27
C GLY A 118 1.14 19.09 11.37
N TYR A 119 0.83 18.44 12.49
CA TYR A 119 1.24 17.07 12.76
C TYR A 119 0.37 16.06 12.00
N ASN A 120 1.01 15.06 11.38
CA ASN A 120 0.36 13.91 10.76
C ASN A 120 0.99 12.62 11.29
N THR A 121 0.19 11.58 11.47
CA THR A 121 0.68 10.26 11.85
C THR A 121 -0.16 9.19 11.17
N ALA A 122 0.45 8.07 10.82
CA ALA A 122 -0.26 6.89 10.34
C ALA A 122 0.41 5.61 10.85
N PHE A 123 -0.41 4.62 11.16
CA PHE A 123 0.03 3.31 11.63
C PHE A 123 -0.52 2.24 10.71
N SER A 124 0.35 1.31 10.31
CA SER A 124 -0.01 0.11 9.57
C SER A 124 0.64 -1.11 10.19
N THR A 125 -0.05 -2.23 10.14
CA THR A 125 0.41 -3.56 10.54
C THR A 125 -0.48 -4.56 9.79
N GLY A 126 -0.27 -5.86 9.99
CA GLY A 126 -1.10 -6.83 9.26
C GLY A 126 -0.77 -8.29 9.48
N LEU A 127 -1.54 -9.11 8.77
CA LEU A 127 -1.41 -10.56 8.70
C LEU A 127 -1.43 -11.01 7.23
N GLY A 128 -0.51 -11.89 6.88
CA GLY A 128 -0.57 -12.72 5.68
C GLY A 128 -0.96 -14.16 6.04
N ILE A 129 -1.74 -14.80 5.18
CA ILE A 129 -2.09 -16.21 5.28
C ILE A 129 -1.99 -16.84 3.89
N SER A 130 -1.19 -17.89 3.78
CA SER A 130 -1.04 -18.69 2.55
C SER A 130 -1.55 -20.10 2.79
N ALA A 131 -2.55 -20.54 2.03
CA ALA A 131 -3.15 -21.87 2.15
C ALA A 131 -3.34 -22.50 0.76
N GLY A 132 -2.30 -23.17 0.26
CA GLY A 132 -2.27 -23.72 -1.10
C GLY A 132 -2.49 -22.61 -2.15
N PRO A 133 -3.51 -22.69 -3.01
CA PRO A 133 -3.79 -21.65 -4.00
C PRO A 133 -4.32 -20.34 -3.38
N LEU A 134 -4.84 -20.36 -2.15
CA LEU A 134 -5.40 -19.18 -1.50
C LEU A 134 -4.31 -18.36 -0.82
N GLN A 135 -4.35 -17.04 -1.03
CA GLN A 135 -3.46 -16.06 -0.44
C GLN A 135 -4.32 -14.92 0.12
N ILE A 136 -4.16 -14.59 1.39
CA ILE A 136 -4.87 -13.49 2.05
C ILE A 136 -3.82 -12.55 2.62
N ARG A 137 -3.93 -11.27 2.31
CA ARG A 137 -3.11 -10.19 2.87
C ARG A 137 -4.06 -9.20 3.52
N PHE A 138 -3.87 -8.88 4.79
CA PHE A 138 -4.62 -7.84 5.49
C PHE A 138 -3.64 -6.84 6.10
N ARG A 139 -3.50 -5.68 5.46
CA ARG A 139 -2.54 -4.61 5.79
C ARG A 139 -3.25 -3.24 5.95
N PRO A 140 -4.18 -3.09 6.92
CA PRO A 140 -4.90 -1.83 7.12
C PRO A 140 -3.95 -0.67 7.43
N VAL A 141 -4.43 0.55 7.17
CA VAL A 141 -3.79 1.80 7.58
C VAL A 141 -4.80 2.62 8.37
N VAL A 142 -4.43 3.03 9.58
CA VAL A 142 -5.14 4.07 10.33
C VAL A 142 -4.29 5.32 10.39
N GLY A 143 -4.89 6.49 10.25
CA GLY A 143 -4.16 7.74 10.29
C GLY A 143 -4.91 8.89 10.94
N TYR A 144 -4.16 9.93 11.26
CA TYR A 144 -4.63 11.19 11.83
C TYR A 144 -3.85 12.35 11.23
N SER A 145 -4.56 13.42 10.88
CA SER A 145 -3.98 14.69 10.47
C SER A 145 -4.56 15.81 11.32
N GLN A 146 -3.68 16.63 11.89
CA GLN A 146 -4.06 17.87 12.56
C GLN A 146 -4.63 18.90 11.58
N ASN A 147 -4.33 18.75 10.28
CA ASN A 147 -4.94 19.48 9.16
C ASN A 147 -5.11 20.99 9.38
N ARG A 148 -4.13 21.67 9.99
CA ARG A 148 -4.22 23.09 10.40
C ARG A 148 -4.55 24.01 9.23
N SER A 149 -5.28 25.09 9.51
CA SER A 149 -5.59 26.13 8.52
C SER A 149 -4.33 26.78 7.96
N PHE A 150 -4.42 27.25 6.71
CA PHE A 150 -3.39 28.03 6.04
C PHE A 150 -4.04 28.91 4.97
N ASN A 151 -3.29 29.85 4.40
CA ASN A 151 -3.79 30.73 3.35
C ASN A 151 -4.08 29.91 2.10
N LEU A 152 -5.36 29.66 1.82
CA LEU A 152 -5.82 29.01 0.61
C LEU A 152 -5.56 29.92 -0.60
N GLY A 153 -5.24 29.33 -1.75
CA GLY A 153 -5.20 30.03 -3.02
C GLY A 153 -6.60 30.58 -3.36
N PRO A 154 -6.71 31.84 -3.82
CA PRO A 154 -8.01 32.49 -4.03
C PRO A 154 -8.82 31.79 -5.12
N TYR A 155 -10.09 31.55 -4.83
CA TYR A 155 -11.03 30.85 -5.69
C TYR A 155 -12.46 31.30 -5.43
N SER A 156 -13.30 31.22 -6.46
CA SER A 156 -14.75 31.38 -6.35
C SER A 156 -15.41 30.04 -6.62
N PRO A 157 -15.96 29.35 -5.60
CA PRO A 157 -16.59 28.05 -5.76
C PRO A 157 -17.74 28.04 -6.78
N PRO A 158 -17.65 27.24 -7.87
CA PRO A 158 -18.71 27.12 -8.86
C PRO A 158 -19.84 26.21 -8.36
N LEU A 159 -20.98 26.28 -9.03
CA LEU A 159 -22.03 25.27 -8.88
C LEU A 159 -21.61 23.98 -9.61
N ILE A 160 -21.42 22.91 -8.86
CA ILE A 160 -21.21 21.56 -9.38
C ILE A 160 -22.53 20.81 -9.49
N ARG A 161 -22.59 19.80 -10.38
CA ARG A 161 -23.70 18.84 -10.40
C ARG A 161 -23.40 17.71 -9.43
N VAL A 162 -24.40 17.35 -8.63
CA VAL A 162 -24.43 16.17 -7.76
C VAL A 162 -25.72 15.40 -8.03
N GLU A 163 -25.86 14.22 -7.44
CA GLU A 163 -27.05 13.36 -7.60
C GLU A 163 -28.35 14.11 -7.24
N ASP A 164 -28.34 14.84 -6.12
CA ASP A 164 -29.45 15.69 -5.63
C ASP A 164 -29.61 17.03 -6.40
N GLY A 165 -28.92 17.25 -7.51
CA GLY A 165 -29.06 18.45 -8.35
C GLY A 165 -27.80 19.30 -8.49
N ARG A 166 -27.77 20.49 -7.89
CA ARG A 166 -26.62 21.41 -7.92
C ARG A 166 -26.30 21.97 -6.55
N VAL A 167 -25.03 21.93 -6.17
CA VAL A 167 -24.50 22.50 -4.94
C VAL A 167 -23.29 23.38 -5.24
N THR A 168 -23.00 24.34 -4.37
CA THR A 168 -21.74 25.09 -4.40
C THR A 168 -20.59 24.14 -4.05
N ALA A 169 -19.49 24.22 -4.78
CA ALA A 169 -18.27 23.47 -4.47
C ALA A 169 -17.71 23.81 -3.07
N SER A 170 -16.91 22.91 -2.50
CA SER A 170 -16.14 23.17 -1.28
C SER A 170 -15.28 24.43 -1.41
N GLU A 171 -15.23 25.28 -0.37
CA GLU A 171 -14.33 26.44 -0.31
C GLU A 171 -12.84 26.03 -0.30
N PHE A 172 -12.55 24.80 0.12
CA PHE A 172 -11.19 24.25 0.12
C PHE A 172 -10.76 23.73 -1.26
N ALA A 173 -11.62 23.76 -2.29
CA ALA A 173 -11.28 23.27 -3.62
C ALA A 173 -10.14 24.07 -4.29
N TYR A 174 -9.42 23.41 -5.20
CA TYR A 174 -8.53 24.10 -6.14
C TYR A 174 -9.31 24.83 -7.22
N ARG A 175 -8.72 25.90 -7.78
CA ARG A 175 -9.30 26.74 -8.85
C ARG A 175 -9.94 25.97 -10.01
N ASP A 176 -9.33 24.86 -10.39
CA ASP A 176 -9.73 24.07 -11.55
C ASP A 176 -10.62 22.85 -11.22
N PHE A 177 -11.19 22.80 -10.01
CA PHE A 177 -12.19 21.80 -9.65
C PHE A 177 -13.44 21.87 -10.56
N ARG A 178 -13.97 20.70 -10.91
CA ARG A 178 -15.12 20.51 -11.83
C ARG A 178 -16.15 19.47 -11.32
N GLY A 179 -16.08 19.05 -10.06
CA GLY A 179 -17.04 18.09 -9.47
C GLY A 179 -16.86 16.63 -9.90
N ALA A 180 -15.62 16.18 -10.12
CA ALA A 180 -15.33 14.82 -10.59
C ALA A 180 -14.41 13.99 -9.67
N ILE A 181 -13.56 14.65 -8.88
CA ILE A 181 -12.57 14.05 -7.95
C ILE A 181 -12.34 15.02 -6.79
N ASP A 182 -11.84 14.53 -5.65
CA ASP A 182 -11.53 15.33 -4.48
C ASP A 182 -10.26 16.20 -4.70
N TYR A 183 -10.41 17.24 -5.52
CA TYR A 183 -9.34 18.16 -5.88
C TYR A 183 -9.36 19.39 -4.98
N VAL A 184 -8.98 19.16 -3.71
CA VAL A 184 -8.97 20.16 -2.64
C VAL A 184 -7.56 20.51 -2.18
N GLN A 185 -7.38 21.78 -1.81
CA GLN A 185 -6.20 22.32 -1.15
C GLN A 185 -6.07 21.78 0.28
N ARG A 186 -7.21 21.52 0.93
CA ARG A 186 -7.34 21.07 2.32
C ARG A 186 -8.60 20.20 2.46
N PHE A 187 -8.57 19.15 3.27
CA PHE A 187 -9.75 18.34 3.54
C PHE A 187 -10.51 18.91 4.75
N GLY A 188 -11.46 19.82 4.50
CA GLY A 188 -12.24 20.51 5.56
C GLY A 188 -11.41 21.47 6.41
N ASP A 189 -12.01 22.01 7.47
CA ASP A 189 -11.32 22.83 8.47
C ASP A 189 -10.97 22.12 9.78
N ASP A 190 -11.53 20.95 10.04
CA ASP A 190 -11.24 20.15 11.21
C ASP A 190 -9.98 19.26 11.09
N ALA A 191 -9.48 18.83 12.25
CA ALA A 191 -8.53 17.73 12.35
C ALA A 191 -9.27 16.40 12.23
N TYR A 192 -8.75 15.45 11.47
CA TYR A 192 -9.48 14.21 11.15
C TYR A 192 -8.61 12.96 11.21
N SER A 193 -9.28 11.83 11.43
CA SER A 193 -8.71 10.49 11.34
C SER A 193 -9.38 9.71 10.22
N TRP A 194 -8.66 8.74 9.67
CA TRP A 194 -9.19 7.84 8.64
C TRP A 194 -8.77 6.39 8.88
N PHE A 195 -9.53 5.48 8.29
CA PHE A 195 -9.20 4.07 8.13
C PHE A 195 -9.20 3.75 6.64
N ASP A 196 -8.14 3.13 6.16
CA ASP A 196 -8.06 2.53 4.83
C ASP A 196 -7.76 1.03 4.95
N PHE A 197 -8.22 0.24 4.00
CA PHE A 197 -7.87 -1.19 3.94
C PHE A 197 -6.39 -1.40 3.60
N GLY A 198 -5.69 -0.36 3.14
CA GLY A 198 -4.28 -0.40 2.76
C GLY A 198 -4.03 -1.44 1.69
N ASP A 199 -2.84 -2.04 1.73
CA ASP A 199 -2.45 -3.07 0.78
C ASP A 199 -3.00 -4.46 1.18
N SER A 200 -4.33 -4.55 1.30
CA SER A 200 -5.07 -5.78 1.61
C SER A 200 -5.66 -6.44 0.36
N SER A 201 -5.65 -7.77 0.30
CA SER A 201 -6.19 -8.56 -0.79
C SER A 201 -6.62 -9.97 -0.37
N VAL A 202 -7.54 -10.56 -1.13
CA VAL A 202 -7.80 -12.01 -1.17
C VAL A 202 -7.57 -12.48 -2.59
N GLU A 203 -6.66 -13.42 -2.79
CA GLU A 203 -6.11 -13.83 -4.08
C GLU A 203 -6.09 -15.36 -4.20
N LEU A 204 -6.46 -15.87 -5.39
CA LEU A 204 -6.34 -17.27 -5.78
C LEU A 204 -5.27 -17.40 -6.87
N ARG A 205 -4.31 -18.31 -6.65
CA ARG A 205 -3.16 -18.57 -7.53
C ARG A 205 -3.20 -19.97 -8.12
N TYR A 206 -3.08 -20.04 -9.44
CA TYR A 206 -2.95 -21.31 -10.15
C TYR A 206 -2.11 -21.14 -11.43
N ALA A 207 -1.13 -22.02 -11.62
CA ALA A 207 -0.32 -22.12 -12.85
C ALA A 207 0.28 -20.80 -13.39
N GLY A 208 0.69 -19.87 -12.50
CA GLY A 208 1.24 -18.55 -12.87
C GLY A 208 0.20 -17.42 -12.99
N ILE A 209 -1.09 -17.75 -12.97
CA ILE A 209 -2.22 -16.80 -13.03
C ILE A 209 -2.75 -16.53 -11.61
N ARG A 210 -3.10 -15.26 -11.34
CA ARG A 210 -3.80 -14.80 -10.15
C ARG A 210 -5.16 -14.20 -10.49
N ALA A 211 -6.16 -14.50 -9.65
CA ALA A 211 -7.43 -13.79 -9.59
C ALA A 211 -7.63 -13.26 -8.16
N ALA A 212 -7.89 -11.97 -7.97
CA ALA A 212 -7.99 -11.37 -6.63
C ALA A 212 -9.14 -10.37 -6.51
N PHE A 213 -9.63 -10.20 -5.29
CA PHE A 213 -10.34 -9.00 -4.83
C PHE A 213 -9.41 -8.24 -3.89
N SER A 214 -9.08 -7.00 -4.23
CA SER A 214 -7.96 -6.28 -3.63
C SER A 214 -8.28 -4.80 -3.40
N ASN A 215 -7.64 -4.23 -2.39
CA ASN A 215 -7.50 -2.79 -2.15
C ASN A 215 -6.04 -2.34 -2.35
N GLU A 216 -5.15 -3.22 -2.84
CA GLU A 216 -3.73 -2.92 -2.99
C GLU A 216 -3.47 -1.80 -3.97
N ARG A 217 -2.47 -0.98 -3.66
CA ARG A 217 -2.00 0.04 -4.59
C ARG A 217 -1.27 -0.62 -5.76
N ILE A 218 -1.67 -0.26 -6.97
CA ILE A 218 -1.09 -0.77 -8.21
C ILE A 218 0.06 0.14 -8.65
N TRP A 219 1.12 -0.42 -9.25
CA TRP A 219 2.08 0.35 -10.02
C TRP A 219 2.35 -0.28 -11.38
N THR A 220 2.25 0.55 -12.41
CA THR A 220 2.40 0.15 -13.80
C THR A 220 3.72 0.64 -14.40
N GLY A 221 4.46 -0.29 -15.02
CA GLY A 221 5.66 0.01 -15.80
C GLY A 221 6.94 0.18 -14.98
N PRO A 222 8.06 0.42 -15.66
CA PRO A 222 9.41 0.23 -15.10
C PRO A 222 9.86 1.37 -14.18
N SER A 223 9.14 2.49 -14.16
CA SER A 223 9.52 3.71 -13.43
C SER A 223 9.85 3.46 -11.95
N LEU A 224 10.78 4.26 -11.44
CA LEU A 224 11.30 4.20 -10.08
C LEU A 224 10.67 5.25 -9.14
N GLN A 225 10.21 6.39 -9.66
CA GLN A 225 9.78 7.55 -8.86
C GLN A 225 8.32 7.96 -9.10
N THR A 226 7.88 7.92 -10.35
CA THR A 226 6.50 8.30 -10.74
C THR A 226 6.03 7.41 -11.88
N SER A 227 4.93 6.69 -11.68
CA SER A 227 4.25 5.98 -12.78
C SER A 227 3.30 6.90 -13.55
N LEU A 228 3.01 6.55 -14.81
CA LEU A 228 2.14 7.33 -15.69
C LEU A 228 0.64 6.99 -15.53
N GLN A 229 0.29 5.78 -15.05
CA GLN A 229 -1.11 5.36 -14.89
C GLN A 229 -1.47 5.15 -13.42
N PHE A 230 -0.97 4.06 -12.82
CA PHE A 230 -1.17 3.77 -11.40
C PHE A 230 0.16 3.89 -10.65
N GLY A 231 0.15 4.56 -9.50
CA GLY A 231 1.31 4.70 -8.63
C GLY A 231 0.90 4.96 -7.18
N TYR A 232 1.86 5.30 -6.32
CA TYR A 232 1.68 5.29 -4.87
C TYR A 232 1.36 6.65 -4.24
N SER A 233 0.97 7.64 -5.03
CA SER A 233 0.60 9.00 -4.56
C SER A 233 -0.83 9.08 -4.01
N ALA A 234 -1.56 7.97 -3.93
CA ALA A 234 -2.96 7.87 -3.49
C ALA A 234 -3.23 6.55 -2.74
N PRO A 235 -4.32 6.45 -1.96
CA PRO A 235 -4.80 5.17 -1.44
C PRO A 235 -5.04 4.17 -2.57
N GLY A 236 -5.07 2.89 -2.23
CA GLY A 236 -5.60 1.88 -3.15
C GLY A 236 -7.12 2.00 -3.28
N PHE A 237 -7.71 1.18 -4.15
CA PHE A 237 -9.16 1.17 -4.37
C PHE A 237 -9.64 -0.27 -4.53
N ARG A 238 -10.92 -0.51 -4.24
CA ARG A 238 -11.51 -1.84 -4.34
C ARG A 238 -11.63 -2.28 -5.79
N HIS A 239 -10.93 -3.35 -6.14
CA HIS A 239 -10.89 -3.87 -7.49
C HIS A 239 -10.83 -5.40 -7.53
N LEU A 240 -11.38 -5.96 -8.61
CA LEU A 240 -11.04 -7.27 -9.11
C LEU A 240 -9.76 -7.16 -9.94
N TYR A 241 -8.84 -8.10 -9.74
CA TYR A 241 -7.60 -8.24 -10.50
C TYR A 241 -7.57 -9.62 -11.14
N LEU A 242 -7.28 -9.70 -12.43
CA LEU A 242 -6.92 -10.93 -13.14
C LEU A 242 -5.60 -10.72 -13.86
N GLY A 243 -4.60 -11.55 -13.63
CA GLY A 243 -3.29 -11.36 -14.26
C GLY A 243 -2.27 -12.41 -13.89
N THR A 244 -0.99 -12.12 -14.13
CA THR A 244 0.13 -12.98 -13.77
C THR A 244 0.71 -12.61 -12.40
N TYR A 245 1.12 -13.60 -11.60
CA TYR A 245 1.93 -13.39 -10.38
C TYR A 245 3.42 -13.73 -10.57
N LYS A 246 3.75 -14.29 -11.73
CA LYS A 246 5.11 -14.50 -12.26
C LYS A 246 5.03 -14.60 -13.80
N PRO A 247 6.11 -14.38 -14.55
CA PRO A 247 6.07 -14.43 -16.01
C PRO A 247 5.64 -15.80 -16.55
N LEU A 248 4.80 -15.77 -17.59
CA LEU A 248 4.44 -16.94 -18.37
C LEU A 248 5.47 -17.13 -19.49
N ASN A 249 6.33 -18.13 -19.31
CA ASN A 249 7.40 -18.44 -20.27
C ASN A 249 6.85 -19.20 -21.48
N THR A 250 7.14 -18.68 -22.68
CA THR A 250 6.72 -19.25 -23.96
C THR A 250 7.90 -19.28 -24.95
N ILE A 251 7.72 -19.91 -26.12
CA ILE A 251 8.72 -19.89 -27.21
C ILE A 251 9.02 -18.48 -27.75
N ALA A 252 8.11 -17.52 -27.55
CA ALA A 252 8.27 -16.12 -27.99
C ALA A 252 8.83 -15.21 -26.88
N GLY A 253 9.18 -15.77 -25.72
CA GLY A 253 9.63 -15.04 -24.54
C GLY A 253 8.65 -15.13 -23.37
N SER A 254 8.89 -14.28 -22.37
CA SER A 254 8.15 -14.23 -21.11
C SER A 254 7.09 -13.14 -21.16
N PHE A 255 5.83 -13.49 -20.84
CA PHE A 255 4.69 -12.59 -20.90
C PHE A 255 4.04 -12.38 -19.54
N GLU A 256 3.55 -11.17 -19.32
CA GLU A 256 2.81 -10.76 -18.13
C GLU A 256 1.59 -9.93 -18.53
N PHE A 257 0.52 -9.99 -17.73
CA PHE A 257 -0.64 -9.15 -17.94
C PHE A 257 -1.35 -8.81 -16.62
N ALA A 258 -2.08 -7.69 -16.65
CA ALA A 258 -2.98 -7.25 -15.59
C ALA A 258 -4.27 -6.72 -16.22
N TYR A 259 -5.39 -7.28 -15.82
CA TYR A 259 -6.72 -6.76 -16.07
C TYR A 259 -7.34 -6.37 -14.72
N ILE A 260 -7.75 -5.11 -14.61
CA ILE A 260 -8.21 -4.49 -13.36
C ILE A 260 -9.61 -3.94 -13.61
N PHE A 261 -10.56 -4.31 -12.76
CA PHE A 261 -11.93 -3.79 -12.78
C PHE A 261 -12.35 -3.40 -11.37
N GLY A 262 -12.61 -2.11 -11.13
CA GLY A 262 -12.90 -1.61 -9.79
C GLY A 262 -13.45 -0.19 -9.81
N GLY A 263 -13.71 0.33 -8.61
CA GLY A 263 -14.26 1.67 -8.42
C GLY A 263 -13.79 2.32 -7.13
N MET A 264 -13.65 3.64 -7.17
CA MET A 264 -13.37 4.46 -5.99
C MET A 264 -14.67 4.74 -5.24
N ARG A 265 -14.60 4.86 -3.91
CA ARG A 265 -15.70 5.43 -3.12
C ARG A 265 -15.49 6.94 -3.00
N LYS A 266 -16.57 7.70 -3.20
CA LYS A 266 -16.65 9.12 -2.89
C LYS A 266 -16.26 9.39 -1.42
N SER A 267 -15.53 10.46 -1.16
CA SER A 267 -15.26 10.93 0.21
C SER A 267 -16.33 11.91 0.70
N ASP A 268 -16.35 12.16 2.01
CA ASP A 268 -17.27 13.12 2.64
C ASP A 268 -17.00 14.57 2.20
N TYR A 269 -15.81 14.84 1.67
CA TYR A 269 -15.36 16.16 1.20
C TYR A 269 -15.83 16.50 -0.23
N PHE A 270 -16.26 15.51 -1.02
CA PHE A 270 -16.65 15.67 -2.44
C PHE A 270 -17.81 16.66 -2.64
N ASP A 271 -18.81 16.60 -1.76
CA ASP A 271 -20.04 17.40 -1.85
C ASP A 271 -19.92 18.77 -1.16
N GLY A 272 -18.77 19.08 -0.55
CA GLY A 272 -18.62 20.28 0.29
C GLY A 272 -19.50 20.28 1.55
N ARG A 273 -19.94 19.11 2.03
CA ARG A 273 -20.83 18.95 3.21
C ARG A 273 -20.08 18.74 4.53
N SER A 274 -18.76 18.56 4.50
CA SER A 274 -17.89 18.43 5.68
C SER A 274 -17.42 19.81 6.16
N THR A 275 -18.19 20.39 7.08
CA THR A 275 -17.68 21.27 8.15
C THR A 275 -17.14 20.37 9.25
#